data_AF-A0A4W4HHT3-F1
#
_entry.id   AF-A0A4W4HHT3-F1
#
_cell.length_a   1.000
_cell.length_b   1.000
_cell.length_c   1.000
_cell.angle_alpha   90.00
_cell.angle_beta   90.00
_cell.angle_gamma   90.00
#
_symmetry.space_group_name_H-M   'P 1'
#
loop_
_entity.id
_entity.type
_entity.pdbx_description
1 polymer ?
#
loop_
_entity_poly.entity_id
_entity_poly.type
_entity_poly.pdbx_seq_one_letter_code
_entity_poly.pdbx_strand_id
1 'polypeptide(L)'
;MEAFGRQEFLQFLAEGCIVPTVQQGLEQVWQLLLVCLLGRIVCRLGLPAHVKHLCSLAGGIYGLYVFFGLHMVWVIALTLLSFLILFLCRRSSSRGVFLSLAILVYLLMGSVLPSPHICCCRRTFPIWLHAYENAVSFHFSNYFVSYLSETTIVMCGAGFSEDKDNLKWDITVARPLNVELPRSMVEVVTSWNQPMSHWLNKYVFKSALKLGTFPAILVTYTASALLHGLSFHLGAVLLSLGFITYVEHVLRKKLAAIFSACILSKRCPNDCPHLNKKAVWVYGINLFFSALSIFHLTYLGSLFDLDADDDKGYMASHTIQKWSELNWASHWVMLGCWIFYWLI
;
A
#
# COMPACT_ATOMS: atom_id res chain seq x y z
N MET A 1 -14.47 34.13 14.49
CA MET A 1 -13.50 33.02 14.47
C MET A 1 -12.14 33.64 14.63
N GLU A 2 -11.53 33.47 15.79
CA GLU A 2 -10.17 33.94 16.04
C GLU A 2 -9.21 33.08 15.23
N ALA A 3 -8.40 33.73 14.37
CA ALA A 3 -7.39 33.07 13.59
C ALA A 3 -6.26 32.65 14.55
N PHE A 4 -6.05 31.34 14.71
CA PHE A 4 -4.91 30.81 15.46
C PHE A 4 -3.62 31.46 14.99
N GLY A 5 -2.80 31.95 15.93
CA GLY A 5 -1.46 32.41 15.61
C GLY A 5 -0.64 31.25 15.05
N ARG A 6 0.19 31.52 14.03
CA ARG A 6 1.07 30.50 13.40
C ARG A 6 1.91 29.72 14.43
N GLN A 7 2.27 30.40 15.53
CA GLN A 7 3.06 29.83 16.63
C GLN A 7 2.24 28.88 17.51
N GLU A 8 0.99 29.23 17.84
CA GLU A 8 0.09 28.35 18.60
C GLU A 8 -0.29 27.11 17.81
N PHE A 9 -0.52 27.24 16.50
CA PHE A 9 -0.77 26.09 15.62
C PHE A 9 0.43 25.13 15.54
N LEU A 10 1.65 25.67 15.41
CA LEU A 10 2.86 24.85 15.41
C LEU A 10 3.09 24.14 16.75
N GLN A 11 2.79 24.81 17.86
CA GLN A 11 2.90 24.23 19.18
C GLN A 11 1.87 23.12 19.41
N PHE A 12 0.63 23.33 18.96
CA PHE A 12 -0.41 22.30 18.97
C PHE A 12 -0.04 21.09 18.11
N LEU A 13 0.58 21.29 16.95
CA LEU A 13 1.00 20.21 16.06
C LEU A 13 2.22 19.44 16.61
N ALA A 14 3.13 20.15 17.26
CA ALA A 14 4.27 19.55 17.95
C ALA A 14 3.81 18.70 19.14
N GLU A 15 2.98 19.24 20.02
CA GLU A 15 2.51 18.56 21.24
C GLU A 15 1.45 17.47 20.93
N GLY A 16 0.58 17.71 19.95
CA GLY A 16 -0.52 16.80 19.63
C GLY A 16 -0.15 15.66 18.67
N CYS A 17 0.86 15.84 17.82
CA CYS A 17 1.22 14.84 16.81
C CYS A 17 2.68 14.44 16.89
N ILE A 18 3.62 15.39 16.82
CA ILE A 18 5.04 15.04 16.65
C ILE A 18 5.62 14.37 17.89
N VAL A 19 5.43 14.96 19.06
CA VAL A 19 5.93 14.43 20.34
C VAL A 19 5.38 13.02 20.62
N PRO A 20 4.06 12.77 20.58
CA PRO A 20 3.53 11.43 20.83
C PRO A 20 3.98 10.42 19.77
N THR A 21 4.05 10.80 18.49
CA THR A 21 4.55 9.90 17.43
C THR A 21 6.02 9.55 17.61
N VAL A 22 6.87 10.53 17.94
CA VAL A 22 8.29 10.30 18.21
C VAL A 22 8.48 9.46 19.47
N GLN A 23 7.71 9.73 20.52
CA GLN A 23 7.78 9.00 21.78
C GLN A 23 7.31 7.54 21.61
N GLN A 24 6.18 7.31 20.95
CA GLN A 24 5.70 5.97 20.60
C GLN A 24 6.68 5.23 19.68
N GLY A 25 7.21 5.91 18.67
CA GLY A 25 8.21 5.35 17.77
C GLY A 25 9.49 4.97 18.50
N LEU A 26 9.97 5.84 19.41
CA LEU A 26 11.14 5.56 20.23
C LEU A 26 10.89 4.38 21.16
N GLU A 27 9.77 4.37 21.91
CA GLU A 27 9.40 3.32 22.86
C GLU A 27 9.35 1.93 22.23
N GLN A 28 8.93 1.83 20.96
CA GLN A 28 8.89 0.56 20.24
C GLN A 28 10.22 0.18 19.60
N VAL A 29 10.97 1.15 19.05
CA VAL A 29 12.19 0.86 18.26
C VAL A 29 13.42 0.60 19.14
N TRP A 30 13.54 1.27 20.29
CA TRP A 30 14.76 1.17 21.12
C TRP A 30 14.99 -0.24 21.66
N GLN A 31 13.92 -0.95 22.01
CA GLN A 31 13.98 -2.32 22.52
C GLN A 31 14.49 -3.29 21.44
N LEU A 32 14.07 -3.10 20.19
CA LEU A 32 14.53 -3.91 19.06
C LEU A 32 16.01 -3.64 18.74
N LEU A 33 16.44 -2.37 18.79
CA LEU A 33 17.85 -2.01 18.61
C LEU A 33 18.73 -2.63 19.70
N LEU A 34 18.25 -2.67 20.94
CA LEU A 34 18.95 -3.30 22.06
C LEU A 34 19.08 -4.82 21.87
N VAL A 35 18.00 -5.50 21.46
CA VAL A 35 18.03 -6.95 21.15
C VAL A 35 18.98 -7.25 20.00
N CYS A 36 18.99 -6.43 18.95
CA CYS A 36 19.91 -6.54 17.83
C CYS A 36 21.38 -6.33 18.25
N LEU A 37 21.66 -5.35 19.12
CA LEU A 37 22.99 -5.08 19.65
C LEU A 37 23.49 -6.27 20.49
N LEU A 38 22.65 -6.78 21.40
CA LEU A 38 22.97 -7.96 22.21
C LEU A 38 23.20 -9.19 21.35
N GLY A 39 22.37 -9.41 20.32
CA GLY A 39 22.55 -10.49 19.35
C GLY A 39 23.90 -10.40 18.62
N ARG A 40 24.31 -9.20 18.20
CA ARG A 40 25.63 -8.98 17.58
C ARG A 40 26.79 -9.26 18.54
N ILE A 41 26.68 -8.85 19.80
CA ILE A 41 27.69 -9.12 20.83
C ILE A 41 27.82 -10.63 21.05
N VAL A 42 26.70 -11.33 21.25
CA VAL A 42 26.65 -12.79 21.43
C VAL A 42 27.25 -13.55 20.24
N CYS A 43 27.02 -13.08 19.01
CA CYS A 43 27.62 -13.66 17.81
C CYS A 43 29.13 -13.44 17.71
N ARG A 44 29.64 -12.31 18.23
CA ARG A 44 31.07 -11.97 18.25
C ARG A 44 31.84 -12.67 19.37
N LEU A 45 31.16 -13.04 20.46
CA LEU A 45 31.72 -13.90 21.49
C LEU A 45 31.91 -15.30 20.89
N GLY A 46 33.05 -15.94 21.16
CA GLY A 46 33.41 -17.28 20.69
C GLY A 46 32.56 -18.42 21.26
N LEU A 47 31.27 -18.16 21.50
CA LEU A 47 30.33 -19.09 22.11
C LEU A 47 30.00 -20.26 21.18
N PRO A 48 29.66 -21.43 21.75
CA PRO A 48 29.15 -22.57 20.99
C PRO A 48 27.90 -22.23 20.17
N ALA A 49 27.72 -22.91 19.02
CA ALA A 49 26.61 -22.65 18.11
C ALA A 49 25.23 -22.79 18.75
N HIS A 50 25.04 -23.79 19.64
CA HIS A 50 23.76 -24.00 20.32
C HIS A 50 23.36 -22.82 21.22
N VAL A 51 24.33 -22.16 21.87
CA VAL A 51 24.09 -20.97 22.69
C VAL A 51 23.66 -19.80 21.81
N LYS A 52 24.32 -19.61 20.65
CA LYS A 52 23.97 -18.56 19.69
C LYS A 52 22.55 -18.74 19.13
N HIS A 53 22.18 -19.99 18.80
CA HIS A 53 20.83 -20.30 18.34
C HIS A 53 19.78 -20.07 19.43
N LEU A 54 20.06 -20.47 20.67
CA LEU A 54 19.15 -20.26 21.80
C LEU A 54 18.96 -18.77 22.10
N CYS A 55 20.04 -17.98 22.08
CA CYS A 55 19.97 -16.53 22.24
C CYS A 55 19.19 -15.87 21.10
N SER A 56 19.37 -16.32 19.86
CA SER A 56 18.62 -15.83 18.70
C SER A 56 17.12 -16.17 18.80
N LEU A 57 16.78 -17.38 19.26
CA LEU A 57 15.40 -17.79 19.48
C LEU A 57 14.75 -16.97 20.59
N ALA A 58 15.42 -16.82 21.73
CA ALA A 58 14.95 -16.01 22.85
C ALA A 58 14.77 -14.53 22.46
N GLY A 59 15.72 -13.97 21.70
CA GLY A 59 15.62 -12.61 21.16
C GLY A 59 14.45 -12.44 20.19
N GLY A 60 14.20 -13.42 19.34
CA GLY A 60 13.03 -13.42 18.43
C GLY A 60 11.69 -13.51 19.17
N ILE A 61 11.59 -14.37 20.18
CA ILE A 61 10.38 -14.49 21.03
C ILE A 61 10.13 -13.20 21.81
N TYR A 62 11.18 -12.61 22.39
CA TYR A 62 11.07 -11.33 23.08
C TYR A 62 10.67 -10.20 22.12
N GLY A 63 11.22 -10.16 20.91
CA GLY A 63 10.77 -9.20 19.88
C GLY A 63 9.29 -9.37 19.53
N LEU A 64 8.83 -10.61 19.34
CA LEU A 64 7.40 -10.90 19.14
C LEU A 64 6.52 -10.42 20.31
N TYR A 65 6.98 -10.61 21.56
CA TYR A 65 6.27 -10.15 22.75
C TYR A 65 6.15 -8.61 22.80
N VAL A 66 7.22 -7.89 22.46
CA VAL A 66 7.24 -6.42 22.48
C VAL A 66 6.22 -5.82 21.50
N PHE A 67 6.08 -6.39 20.30
CA PHE A 67 5.18 -5.87 19.27
C PHE A 67 3.74 -6.39 19.39
N PHE A 68 3.57 -7.66 19.75
CA PHE A 68 2.25 -8.33 19.71
C PHE A 68 1.67 -8.61 21.09
N GLY A 69 2.40 -8.34 22.18
CA GLY A 69 1.96 -8.64 23.54
C GLY A 69 1.55 -10.11 23.69
N LEU A 70 0.36 -10.36 24.26
CA LEU A 70 -0.20 -11.72 24.40
C LEU A 70 -0.61 -12.35 23.06
N HIS A 71 -0.79 -11.56 21.99
CA HIS A 71 -1.15 -12.09 20.67
C HIS A 71 0.00 -12.85 19.99
N MET A 72 1.23 -12.78 20.52
CA MET A 72 2.35 -13.61 20.04
C MET A 72 2.07 -15.12 20.11
N VAL A 73 1.18 -15.54 21.02
CA VAL A 73 0.79 -16.95 21.20
C VAL A 73 0.19 -17.50 19.91
N TRP A 74 -0.57 -16.68 19.16
CA TRP A 74 -1.15 -17.08 17.89
C TRP A 74 -0.07 -17.26 16.81
N VAL A 75 0.88 -16.33 16.73
CA VAL A 75 1.99 -16.44 15.76
C VAL A 75 2.86 -17.68 16.04
N ILE A 76 3.13 -17.96 17.31
CA ILE A 76 3.89 -19.14 17.74
C ILE A 76 3.10 -20.42 17.45
N ALA A 77 1.81 -20.47 17.77
CA ALA A 77 0.95 -21.62 17.52
C ALA A 77 0.83 -21.94 16.02
N LEU A 78 0.69 -20.92 15.16
CA LEU A 78 0.70 -21.10 13.71
C LEU A 78 2.02 -21.67 13.20
N THR A 79 3.14 -21.19 13.75
CA THR A 79 4.47 -21.65 13.38
C THR A 79 4.68 -23.12 13.77
N LEU A 80 4.25 -23.51 14.97
CA LEU A 80 4.32 -24.90 15.45
C LEU A 80 3.39 -25.83 14.65
N LEU A 81 2.17 -25.39 14.34
CA LEU A 81 1.23 -26.13 13.50
C LEU A 81 1.78 -26.34 12.09
N SER A 82 2.37 -25.29 11.50
CA SER A 82 3.01 -25.34 10.18
C SER A 82 4.19 -26.32 10.16
N PHE A 83 5.03 -26.27 11.20
CA PHE A 83 6.14 -27.20 11.35
C PHE A 83 5.67 -28.65 11.51
N LEU A 84 4.64 -28.89 12.34
CA LEU A 84 4.06 -30.21 12.55
C LEU A 84 3.52 -30.80 11.24
N ILE A 85 2.80 -30.01 10.45
CA ILE A 85 2.26 -30.44 9.15
C ILE A 85 3.39 -30.76 8.18
N LEU A 86 4.42 -29.92 8.11
CA LEU A 86 5.60 -30.17 7.26
C LEU A 86 6.39 -31.40 7.70
N PHE A 87 6.43 -31.68 9.00
CA PHE A 87 7.07 -32.87 9.56
C PHE A 87 6.28 -34.15 9.23
N LEU A 88 4.96 -34.14 9.47
CA LEU A 88 4.08 -35.28 9.20
C LEU A 88 3.92 -35.56 7.70
N CYS A 89 3.88 -34.52 6.87
CA CYS A 89 3.74 -34.63 5.41
C CYS A 89 5.09 -34.62 4.67
N ARG A 90 6.22 -34.88 5.34
CA ARG A 90 7.59 -34.79 4.77
C ARG A 90 7.76 -35.60 3.47
N ARG A 91 7.04 -36.72 3.33
CA ARG A 91 7.14 -37.65 2.18
C ARG A 91 5.99 -37.53 1.17
N SER A 92 5.03 -36.64 1.40
CA SER A 92 3.86 -36.46 0.53
C SER A 92 4.07 -35.37 -0.52
N SER A 93 3.63 -35.64 -1.76
CA SER A 93 3.70 -34.69 -2.89
C SER A 93 2.77 -33.48 -2.69
N SER A 94 1.68 -33.64 -1.93
CA SER A 94 0.65 -32.61 -1.70
C SER A 94 0.85 -31.78 -0.42
N ARG A 95 2.04 -31.84 0.22
CA ARG A 95 2.36 -31.13 1.48
C ARG A 95 2.02 -29.64 1.47
N GLY A 96 2.18 -28.98 0.31
CA GLY A 96 1.86 -27.56 0.16
C GLY A 96 0.36 -27.28 0.25
N VAL A 97 -0.49 -28.18 -0.26
CA VAL A 97 -1.95 -28.03 -0.20
C VAL A 97 -2.46 -28.19 1.23
N PHE A 98 -1.94 -29.18 1.98
CA PHE A 98 -2.28 -29.37 3.38
C PHE A 98 -1.83 -28.20 4.27
N LEU A 99 -0.63 -27.68 4.03
CA LEU A 99 -0.12 -26.51 4.74
C LEU A 99 -0.97 -25.26 4.44
N SER A 100 -1.28 -25.00 3.16
CA SER A 100 -2.12 -23.87 2.77
C SER A 100 -3.53 -23.96 3.34
N LEU A 101 -4.13 -25.16 3.36
CA LEU A 101 -5.46 -25.37 3.92
C LEU A 101 -5.48 -25.20 5.44
N ALA A 102 -4.46 -25.68 6.15
CA ALA A 102 -4.35 -25.51 7.60
C ALA A 102 -4.07 -24.06 8.02
N ILE A 103 -3.24 -23.33 7.28
CA ILE A 103 -3.03 -21.88 7.48
C ILE A 103 -4.33 -21.13 7.23
N LEU A 104 -5.06 -21.46 6.17
CA LEU A 104 -6.36 -20.86 5.86
C LEU A 104 -7.37 -21.10 6.99
N VAL A 105 -7.50 -22.34 7.48
CA VAL A 105 -8.39 -22.67 8.60
C VAL A 105 -7.95 -21.94 9.88
N TYR A 106 -6.65 -21.88 10.16
CA TYR A 106 -6.12 -21.17 11.34
C TYR A 106 -6.43 -19.67 11.30
N LEU A 107 -6.24 -19.02 10.15
CA LEU A 107 -6.56 -17.61 9.95
C LEU A 107 -8.08 -17.35 10.05
N LEU A 108 -8.92 -18.29 9.57
CA LEU A 108 -10.38 -18.23 9.69
C LEU A 108 -10.90 -18.52 11.11
N MET A 109 -10.14 -19.24 11.94
CA MET A 109 -10.46 -19.44 13.35
C MET A 109 -10.07 -18.22 14.20
N GLY A 110 -9.04 -17.49 13.79
CA GLY A 110 -8.59 -16.25 14.43
C GLY A 110 -9.56 -15.07 14.29
N SER A 111 -10.48 -15.12 13.33
CA SER A 111 -11.52 -14.09 13.12
C SER A 111 -12.76 -14.26 14.00
N VAL A 112 -12.78 -15.20 14.95
CA VAL A 112 -13.98 -15.57 15.74
C VAL A 112 -13.87 -15.22 17.25
N LEU A 113 -12.85 -14.46 17.68
CA LEU A 113 -12.70 -14.06 19.09
C LEU A 113 -12.85 -12.54 19.27
N PRO A 114 -13.81 -12.08 20.10
CA PRO A 114 -14.02 -10.66 20.33
C PRO A 114 -12.96 -10.12 21.29
N SER A 115 -12.44 -8.92 21.02
CA SER A 115 -11.81 -8.10 22.06
C SER A 115 -12.30 -6.65 21.98
N PRO A 116 -12.55 -6.00 23.12
CA PRO A 116 -13.35 -4.79 23.17
C PRO A 116 -12.51 -3.52 23.30
N HIS A 117 -13.15 -2.42 22.92
CA HIS A 117 -12.82 -1.02 23.19
C HIS A 117 -11.67 -0.38 22.40
N ILE A 118 -12.03 0.60 21.55
CA ILE A 118 -11.73 2.02 21.75
C ILE A 118 -12.83 2.84 21.03
N CYS A 119 -13.30 3.90 21.69
CA CYS A 119 -14.34 4.82 21.23
C CYS A 119 -13.68 6.15 20.84
N CYS A 120 -14.23 6.91 19.86
CA CYS A 120 -14.89 8.22 20.10
C CYS A 120 -15.12 9.07 18.80
N CYS A 121 -16.38 9.48 18.61
CA CYS A 121 -16.93 10.69 17.94
C CYS A 121 -16.24 11.40 16.75
N ARG A 122 -16.98 11.74 15.66
CA ARG A 122 -17.01 13.12 15.10
C ARG A 122 -18.07 13.47 14.03
N ARG A 123 -18.49 14.75 14.07
CA ARG A 123 -19.54 15.50 13.33
C ARG A 123 -19.16 16.01 11.91
N THR A 124 -19.82 15.56 10.85
CA THR A 124 -20.19 16.21 9.53
C THR A 124 -19.31 17.18 8.71
N PHE A 125 -18.38 17.99 9.23
CA PHE A 125 -17.28 18.61 8.44
C PHE A 125 -15.95 17.80 8.25
N PRO A 126 -15.73 16.61 8.88
CA PRO A 126 -14.51 15.82 8.87
C PRO A 126 -14.56 14.64 7.90
N ILE A 127 -15.60 14.46 7.07
CA ILE A 127 -15.76 13.23 6.28
C ILE A 127 -14.60 13.06 5.28
N TRP A 128 -14.22 14.11 4.57
CA TRP A 128 -13.09 14.06 3.62
C TRP A 128 -11.72 14.01 4.31
N LEU A 129 -11.58 14.63 5.48
CA LEU A 129 -10.35 14.55 6.26
C LEU A 129 -10.17 13.16 6.89
N HIS A 130 -11.25 12.57 7.38
CA HIS A 130 -11.28 11.22 7.90
C HIS A 130 -11.09 10.19 6.78
N ALA A 131 -11.71 10.41 5.61
CA ALA A 131 -11.44 9.63 4.40
C ALA A 131 -9.95 9.68 4.02
N TYR A 132 -9.33 10.86 4.12
CA TYR A 132 -7.90 11.03 3.85
C TYR A 132 -7.05 10.35 4.92
N GLU A 133 -7.37 10.51 6.20
CA GLU A 133 -6.72 9.84 7.32
C GLU A 133 -6.76 8.31 7.17
N ASN A 134 -7.93 7.75 6.86
CA ASN A 134 -8.10 6.31 6.64
C ASN A 134 -7.30 5.82 5.43
N ALA A 135 -7.36 6.56 4.30
CA ALA A 135 -6.58 6.24 3.11
C ALA A 135 -5.08 6.23 3.42
N VAL A 136 -4.59 7.27 4.09
CA VAL A 136 -3.18 7.44 4.45
C VAL A 136 -2.74 6.37 5.46
N SER A 137 -3.56 6.04 6.46
CA SER A 137 -3.30 4.95 7.42
C SER A 137 -3.11 3.61 6.69
N PHE A 138 -3.99 3.30 5.73
CA PHE A 138 -3.85 2.13 4.87
C PHE A 138 -2.54 2.18 4.05
N HIS A 139 -2.18 3.34 3.50
CA HIS A 139 -0.93 3.52 2.77
C HIS A 139 0.31 3.28 3.63
N PHE A 140 0.37 3.86 4.83
CA PHE A 140 1.49 3.69 5.75
C PHE A 140 1.67 2.24 6.21
N SER A 141 0.57 1.51 6.45
CA SER A 141 0.66 0.08 6.76
C SER A 141 1.28 -0.73 5.62
N ASN A 142 0.91 -0.44 4.37
CA ASN A 142 1.52 -1.08 3.20
C ASN A 142 3.00 -0.69 3.03
N TYR A 143 3.37 0.57 3.30
CA TYR A 143 4.76 1.02 3.25
C TYR A 143 5.62 0.33 4.31
N PHE A 144 5.10 0.16 5.52
CA PHE A 144 5.79 -0.56 6.58
C PHE A 144 6.13 -1.99 6.15
N VAL A 145 5.14 -2.74 5.65
CA VAL A 145 5.35 -4.11 5.14
C VAL A 145 6.33 -4.13 3.95
N SER A 146 6.22 -3.16 3.04
CA SER A 146 7.10 -3.04 1.88
C SER A 146 8.56 -2.84 2.29
N TYR A 147 8.85 -1.86 3.16
CA TYR A 147 10.22 -1.61 3.63
C TYR A 147 10.77 -2.72 4.50
N LEU A 148 9.92 -3.38 5.30
CA LEU A 148 10.32 -4.57 6.06
C LEU A 148 10.75 -5.69 5.12
N SER A 149 10.02 -5.91 4.02
CA SER A 149 10.36 -6.92 3.01
C SER A 149 11.65 -6.58 2.26
N GLU A 150 11.86 -5.33 1.87
CA GLU A 150 13.11 -4.86 1.26
C GLU A 150 14.30 -5.09 2.20
N THR A 151 14.18 -4.66 3.46
CA THR A 151 15.22 -4.82 4.48
C THR A 151 15.53 -6.29 4.72
N THR A 152 14.51 -7.15 4.79
CA THR A 152 14.68 -8.59 5.00
C THR A 152 15.45 -9.22 3.84
N ILE A 153 15.08 -8.90 2.60
CA ILE A 153 15.75 -9.47 1.42
C ILE A 153 17.20 -9.01 1.32
N VAL A 154 17.47 -7.72 1.60
CA VAL A 154 18.84 -7.18 1.65
C VAL A 154 19.64 -7.84 2.78
N MET A 155 19.07 -8.04 3.97
CA MET A 155 19.73 -8.74 5.08
C MET A 155 20.01 -10.22 4.77
N CYS A 156 19.16 -10.87 3.98
CA CYS A 156 19.38 -12.22 3.48
C CYS A 156 20.47 -12.30 2.39
N GLY A 157 21.04 -11.17 1.97
CA GLY A 157 22.05 -11.13 0.91
C GLY A 157 21.47 -11.36 -0.50
N ALA A 158 20.17 -11.18 -0.69
CA ALA A 158 19.48 -11.48 -1.94
C ALA A 158 19.00 -10.21 -2.67
N GLY A 159 18.83 -10.32 -3.99
CA GLY A 159 18.37 -9.24 -4.87
C GLY A 159 19.30 -8.04 -5.00
N PHE A 160 20.59 -8.34 -5.10
CA PHE A 160 21.53 -7.47 -5.78
C PHE A 160 21.52 -7.80 -7.27
N SER A 161 21.67 -6.78 -8.11
CA SER A 161 21.95 -6.92 -9.54
C SER A 161 23.42 -6.56 -9.76
N GLU A 162 24.19 -7.44 -10.40
CA GLU A 162 25.56 -7.15 -10.84
C GLU A 162 25.53 -6.54 -12.25
N ASP A 163 25.89 -5.26 -12.37
CA ASP A 163 26.12 -4.60 -13.67
C ASP A 163 27.53 -4.01 -13.68
N LYS A 164 28.41 -4.53 -14.55
CA LYS A 164 29.79 -4.05 -14.77
C LYS A 164 30.57 -3.82 -13.47
N ASP A 165 30.74 -4.86 -12.66
CA ASP A 165 31.45 -4.86 -11.37
C ASP A 165 30.87 -3.93 -10.28
N ASN A 166 29.70 -3.31 -10.51
CA ASN A 166 29.00 -2.53 -9.51
C ASN A 166 27.83 -3.36 -8.95
N LEU A 167 27.92 -3.71 -7.67
CA LEU A 167 26.85 -4.41 -6.96
C LEU A 167 25.77 -3.39 -6.57
N LYS A 168 24.62 -3.46 -7.24
CA LYS A 168 23.50 -2.53 -7.01
C LYS A 168 22.35 -3.27 -6.33
N TRP A 169 21.98 -2.84 -5.13
CA TRP A 169 20.77 -3.28 -4.44
C TRP A 169 19.59 -2.51 -5.00
N ASP A 170 18.87 -3.09 -5.97
CA ASP A 170 17.78 -2.42 -6.69
C ASP A 170 16.40 -3.06 -6.47
N ILE A 171 16.20 -3.70 -5.32
CA ILE A 171 14.87 -4.14 -4.90
C ILE A 171 14.12 -2.94 -4.36
N THR A 172 13.09 -2.52 -5.08
CA THR A 172 12.13 -1.52 -4.58
C THR A 172 10.73 -2.11 -4.72
N VAL A 173 10.07 -2.28 -3.59
CA VAL A 173 8.71 -2.80 -3.47
C VAL A 173 7.70 -1.66 -3.61
N ALA A 174 7.95 -0.51 -2.97
CA ALA A 174 7.07 0.66 -3.03
C ALA A 174 7.86 1.99 -3.13
N ARG A 175 7.27 3.02 -3.72
CA ARG A 175 7.80 4.40 -3.73
C ARG A 175 6.78 5.37 -3.11
N PRO A 176 6.80 5.60 -1.79
CA PRO A 176 5.79 6.40 -1.09
C PRO A 176 5.60 7.81 -1.65
N LEU A 177 6.69 8.51 -1.98
CA LEU A 177 6.62 9.88 -2.54
C LEU A 177 5.84 9.94 -3.85
N ASN A 178 5.94 8.91 -4.68
CA ASN A 178 5.23 8.82 -5.96
C ASN A 178 3.76 8.43 -5.80
N VAL A 179 3.35 7.94 -4.63
CA VAL A 179 1.98 7.57 -4.29
C VAL A 179 1.27 8.73 -3.58
N GLU A 180 1.93 9.39 -2.64
CA GLU A 180 1.37 10.50 -1.86
C GLU A 180 1.38 11.83 -2.61
N LEU A 181 2.43 12.08 -3.42
CA LEU A 181 2.55 13.25 -4.28
C LEU A 181 2.66 12.83 -5.75
N PRO A 182 1.63 12.12 -6.27
CA PRO A 182 1.70 11.54 -7.59
C PRO A 182 1.62 12.62 -8.64
N ARG A 183 2.40 12.49 -9.72
CA ARG A 183 2.15 13.30 -10.91
C ARG A 183 0.82 12.91 -11.53
N SER A 184 0.46 11.62 -11.55
CA SER A 184 -0.74 11.05 -12.18
C SER A 184 -1.14 9.72 -11.53
N MET A 185 -2.37 9.25 -11.76
CA MET A 185 -2.84 7.94 -11.26
C MET A 185 -2.04 6.77 -11.82
N VAL A 186 -1.53 6.88 -13.06
CA VAL A 186 -0.63 5.86 -13.65
C VAL A 186 0.63 5.70 -12.81
N GLU A 187 1.15 6.80 -12.24
CA GLU A 187 2.33 6.76 -11.37
C GLU A 187 2.01 6.09 -10.03
N VAL A 188 0.83 6.33 -9.47
CA VAL A 188 0.37 5.67 -8.23
C VAL A 188 0.34 4.16 -8.40
N VAL A 189 -0.39 3.66 -9.40
CA VAL A 189 -0.62 2.21 -9.58
C VAL A 189 0.65 1.45 -9.99
N THR A 190 1.66 2.15 -10.50
CA THR A 190 2.97 1.57 -10.81
C THR A 190 3.97 1.70 -9.67
N SER A 191 3.73 2.57 -8.68
CA SER A 191 4.64 2.84 -7.56
C SER A 191 4.19 2.22 -6.24
N TRP A 192 2.93 1.79 -6.11
CA TRP A 192 2.35 1.22 -4.89
C TRP A 192 2.92 -0.14 -4.50
N ASN A 193 2.91 -1.09 -5.43
CA ASN A 193 3.46 -2.43 -5.29
C ASN A 193 4.11 -2.80 -6.62
N GLN A 194 5.36 -2.39 -6.78
CA GLN A 194 6.11 -2.52 -8.02
C GLN A 194 6.24 -3.97 -8.50
N PRO A 195 6.54 -4.97 -7.65
CA PRO A 195 6.61 -6.37 -8.08
C PRO A 195 5.29 -6.86 -8.67
N MET A 196 4.17 -6.59 -8.00
CA MET A 196 2.85 -7.00 -8.49
C MET A 196 2.47 -6.24 -9.77
N SER A 197 2.72 -4.93 -9.82
CA SER A 197 2.45 -4.09 -10.99
C SER A 197 3.27 -4.54 -12.21
N HIS A 198 4.54 -4.91 -12.01
CA HIS A 198 5.39 -5.47 -13.05
C HIS A 198 4.88 -6.82 -13.54
N TRP A 199 4.46 -7.70 -12.63
CA TRP A 199 3.91 -9.01 -12.97
C TRP A 199 2.61 -8.87 -13.78
N LEU A 200 1.66 -8.06 -13.31
CA LEU A 200 0.41 -7.77 -14.02
C LEU A 200 0.67 -7.16 -15.39
N ASN A 201 1.62 -6.23 -15.50
CA ASN A 201 2.00 -5.64 -16.78
C ASN A 201 2.55 -6.70 -17.75
N LYS A 202 3.52 -7.49 -17.29
CA LYS A 202 4.27 -8.43 -18.11
C LYS A 202 3.41 -9.60 -18.58
N TYR A 203 2.61 -10.18 -17.68
CA TYR A 203 1.90 -11.44 -17.93
C TYR A 203 0.44 -11.24 -18.31
N VAL A 204 -0.24 -10.21 -17.80
CA VAL A 204 -1.67 -9.99 -18.05
C VAL A 204 -1.89 -8.89 -19.09
N PHE A 205 -1.42 -7.67 -18.81
CA PHE A 205 -1.66 -6.52 -19.67
C PHE A 205 -1.09 -6.70 -21.08
N LYS A 206 0.20 -7.04 -21.20
CA LYS A 206 0.84 -7.24 -22.52
C LYS A 206 0.20 -8.37 -23.32
N SER A 207 -0.28 -9.41 -22.66
CA SER A 207 -1.00 -10.51 -23.30
C SER A 207 -2.37 -10.06 -23.82
N ALA A 208 -3.07 -9.24 -23.03
CA ALA A 208 -4.40 -8.71 -23.35
C ALA A 208 -4.37 -7.52 -24.33
N LEU A 209 -3.22 -6.87 -24.53
CA LEU A 209 -3.06 -5.76 -25.51
C LEU A 209 -3.49 -6.14 -26.94
N LYS A 210 -3.46 -7.43 -27.29
CA LYS A 210 -3.97 -7.94 -28.57
C LYS A 210 -5.44 -7.61 -28.81
N LEU A 211 -6.22 -7.41 -27.73
CA LEU A 211 -7.64 -7.06 -27.76
C LEU A 211 -7.88 -5.54 -27.77
N GLY A 212 -6.82 -4.73 -27.70
CA GLY A 212 -6.89 -3.27 -27.59
C GLY A 212 -6.56 -2.76 -26.19
N THR A 213 -6.33 -1.44 -26.08
CA THR A 213 -5.85 -0.82 -24.82
C THR A 213 -6.90 -0.88 -23.71
N PHE A 214 -8.16 -0.56 -24.02
CA PHE A 214 -9.24 -0.55 -23.03
C PHE A 214 -9.56 -1.95 -22.50
N PRO A 215 -9.79 -2.99 -23.34
CA PRO A 215 -9.95 -4.36 -22.86
C PRO A 215 -8.75 -4.88 -22.07
N ALA A 216 -7.52 -4.50 -22.46
CA ALA A 216 -6.32 -4.90 -21.73
C ALA A 216 -6.28 -4.34 -20.30
N ILE A 217 -6.68 -3.08 -20.11
CA ILE A 217 -6.81 -2.47 -18.78
C ILE A 217 -7.87 -3.21 -17.98
N LEU A 218 -9.06 -3.43 -18.56
CA LEU A 218 -10.16 -4.13 -17.89
C LEU A 218 -9.73 -5.53 -17.42
N VAL A 219 -9.14 -6.33 -18.30
CA VAL A 219 -8.63 -7.67 -17.96
C VAL A 219 -7.57 -7.61 -16.86
N THR A 220 -6.67 -6.61 -16.89
CA THR A 220 -5.61 -6.47 -15.89
C THR A 220 -6.17 -6.16 -14.51
N TYR A 221 -7.10 -5.22 -14.39
CA TYR A 221 -7.72 -4.89 -13.11
C TYR A 221 -8.69 -5.97 -12.63
N THR A 222 -9.37 -6.67 -13.52
CA THR A 222 -10.15 -7.86 -13.16
C THR A 222 -9.27 -8.98 -12.63
N ALA A 223 -8.11 -9.24 -13.26
CA ALA A 223 -7.13 -10.20 -12.75
C ALA A 223 -6.57 -9.78 -11.39
N SER A 224 -6.31 -8.48 -11.18
CA SER A 224 -5.92 -7.95 -9.89
C SER A 224 -6.99 -8.19 -8.83
N ALA A 225 -8.27 -7.89 -9.13
CA ALA A 225 -9.39 -8.11 -8.23
C ALA A 225 -9.59 -9.61 -7.89
N LEU A 226 -9.37 -10.51 -8.85
CA LEU A 226 -9.38 -11.96 -8.66
C LEU A 226 -8.29 -12.41 -7.68
N LEU A 227 -7.07 -11.88 -7.79
CA LEU A 227 -5.97 -12.18 -6.86
C LEU A 227 -6.25 -11.71 -5.43
N HIS A 228 -7.13 -10.73 -5.26
CA HIS A 228 -7.60 -10.26 -3.97
C HIS A 228 -8.86 -10.99 -3.46
N GLY A 229 -9.19 -12.15 -4.03
CA GLY A 229 -10.22 -13.05 -3.51
C GLY A 229 -11.65 -12.67 -3.89
N LEU A 230 -11.87 -11.92 -4.98
CA LEU A 230 -13.20 -11.51 -5.46
C LEU A 230 -14.05 -10.78 -4.41
N SER A 231 -13.40 -10.09 -3.47
CA SER A 231 -14.09 -9.21 -2.55
C SER A 231 -14.75 -8.06 -3.34
N PHE A 232 -16.06 -7.88 -3.17
CA PHE A 232 -16.83 -6.86 -3.89
C PHE A 232 -16.23 -5.47 -3.70
N HIS A 233 -15.87 -5.14 -2.47
CA HIS A 233 -15.26 -3.88 -2.08
C HIS A 233 -13.94 -3.60 -2.82
N LEU A 234 -12.99 -4.54 -2.77
CA LEU A 234 -11.69 -4.37 -3.41
C LEU A 234 -11.80 -4.42 -4.94
N GLY A 235 -12.69 -5.26 -5.46
CA GLY A 235 -13.01 -5.30 -6.89
C GLY A 235 -13.56 -3.97 -7.38
N ALA A 236 -14.51 -3.36 -6.66
CA ALA A 236 -15.09 -2.06 -6.99
C ALA A 236 -14.05 -0.93 -6.96
N VAL A 237 -13.18 -0.92 -5.95
CA VAL A 237 -12.06 0.04 -5.84
C VAL A 237 -11.08 -0.13 -7.00
N LEU A 238 -10.59 -1.35 -7.25
CA LEU A 238 -9.59 -1.62 -8.28
C LEU A 238 -10.13 -1.38 -9.69
N LEU A 239 -11.38 -1.74 -9.94
CA LEU A 239 -12.01 -1.48 -11.23
C LEU A 239 -12.19 0.03 -11.45
N SER A 240 -12.70 0.75 -10.44
CA SER A 240 -12.82 2.22 -10.50
C SER A 240 -11.46 2.89 -10.70
N LEU A 241 -10.43 2.43 -10.00
CA LEU A 241 -9.05 2.86 -10.16
C LEU A 241 -8.55 2.67 -11.60
N GLY A 242 -8.88 1.54 -12.22
CA GLY A 242 -8.56 1.26 -13.62
C GLY A 242 -9.21 2.23 -14.61
N PHE A 243 -10.50 2.53 -14.42
CA PHE A 243 -11.21 3.51 -15.24
C PHE A 243 -10.64 4.93 -15.06
N ILE A 244 -10.45 5.39 -13.82
CA ILE A 244 -9.87 6.70 -13.51
C ILE A 244 -8.48 6.83 -14.16
N THR A 245 -7.64 5.81 -14.01
CA THR A 245 -6.30 5.76 -14.61
C THR A 245 -6.35 5.86 -16.14
N TYR A 246 -7.30 5.16 -16.78
CA TYR A 246 -7.48 5.20 -18.23
C TYR A 246 -7.94 6.58 -18.72
N VAL A 247 -9.00 7.14 -18.12
CA VAL A 247 -9.58 8.45 -18.49
C VAL A 247 -8.53 9.55 -18.36
N GLU A 248 -7.83 9.60 -17.23
CA GLU A 248 -6.76 10.58 -17.02
C GLU A 248 -5.64 10.43 -18.05
N HIS A 249 -5.23 9.19 -18.36
CA HIS A 249 -4.17 8.92 -19.32
C HIS A 249 -4.53 9.41 -20.73
N VAL A 250 -5.73 9.09 -21.23
CA VAL A 250 -6.13 9.50 -22.58
C VAL A 250 -6.36 11.00 -22.67
N LEU A 251 -6.93 11.62 -21.62
CA LEU A 251 -7.14 13.06 -21.54
C LEU A 251 -5.81 13.82 -21.59
N ARG A 252 -4.85 13.45 -20.74
CA ARG A 252 -3.51 14.05 -20.75
C ARG A 252 -2.80 13.87 -22.08
N LYS A 253 -2.94 12.71 -22.72
CA LYS A 253 -2.32 12.44 -24.02
C LYS A 253 -2.88 13.35 -25.11
N LYS A 254 -4.21 13.59 -25.13
CA LYS A 254 -4.84 14.54 -26.06
C LYS A 254 -4.42 15.97 -25.80
N LEU A 255 -4.48 16.42 -24.55
CA LEU A 255 -4.05 17.77 -24.17
C LEU A 255 -2.58 18.00 -24.51
N ALA A 256 -1.70 17.02 -24.27
CA ALA A 256 -0.28 17.11 -24.61
C ALA A 256 -0.06 17.31 -26.11
N ALA A 257 -0.89 16.66 -26.95
CA ALA A 257 -0.84 16.80 -28.40
C ALA A 257 -1.37 18.16 -28.87
N ILE A 258 -2.52 18.62 -28.34
CA ILE A 258 -3.14 19.91 -28.69
C ILE A 258 -2.23 21.08 -28.35
N PHE A 259 -1.66 21.08 -27.15
CA PHE A 259 -0.85 22.20 -26.66
C PHE A 259 0.66 22.01 -26.84
N SER A 260 1.10 20.92 -27.46
CA SER A 260 2.51 20.52 -27.58
C SER A 260 3.28 20.71 -26.26
N ALA A 261 2.81 20.06 -25.19
CA ALA A 261 3.21 20.35 -23.81
C ALA A 261 3.57 19.11 -22.98
N CYS A 262 4.49 19.29 -22.03
CA CYS A 262 4.95 18.22 -21.12
C CYS A 262 3.94 17.89 -20.00
N ILE A 263 2.74 17.45 -20.36
CA ILE A 263 1.64 17.08 -19.43
C ILE A 263 1.27 15.59 -19.44
N LEU A 264 2.05 14.77 -20.14
CA LEU A 264 1.91 13.31 -20.13
C LEU A 264 1.95 12.73 -18.69
N SER A 265 1.29 11.58 -18.51
CA SER A 265 1.18 10.87 -17.22
C SER A 265 2.56 10.58 -16.61
N LYS A 266 3.51 10.10 -17.43
CA LYS A 266 4.93 9.98 -17.05
C LYS A 266 5.70 11.22 -17.44
N ARG A 267 6.75 11.54 -16.66
CA ARG A 267 7.68 12.63 -16.99
C ARG A 267 8.26 12.40 -18.39
N CYS A 268 8.25 13.45 -19.20
CA CYS A 268 8.82 13.40 -20.54
C CYS A 268 10.35 13.25 -20.45
N PRO A 269 10.99 12.54 -21.41
CA PRO A 269 12.44 12.56 -21.54
C PRO A 269 12.94 13.97 -21.88
N ASN A 270 14.22 14.23 -21.61
CA ASN A 270 14.86 15.53 -21.86
C ASN A 270 14.75 15.96 -23.34
N ASP A 271 14.81 14.98 -24.25
CA ASP A 271 14.71 15.18 -25.71
C ASP A 271 13.28 14.96 -26.25
N CYS A 272 12.27 15.42 -25.52
CA CYS A 272 10.88 15.32 -26.00
C CYS A 272 10.57 16.37 -27.09
N PRO A 273 9.68 16.03 -28.05
CA PRO A 273 9.31 16.91 -29.17
C PRO A 273 8.35 18.05 -28.81
N HIS A 274 7.95 18.16 -27.53
CA HIS A 274 7.03 19.20 -27.08
C HIS A 274 7.71 20.59 -27.05
N LEU A 275 7.01 21.61 -27.55
CA LEU A 275 7.47 22.99 -27.53
C LEU A 275 7.41 23.58 -26.11
N ASN A 276 6.34 23.29 -25.38
CA ASN A 276 6.07 23.84 -24.06
C ASN A 276 6.61 22.91 -22.96
N LYS A 277 7.92 23.03 -22.68
CA LYS A 277 8.62 22.19 -21.70
C LYS A 277 8.58 22.75 -20.27
N LYS A 278 8.93 24.03 -20.10
CA LYS A 278 9.12 24.69 -18.79
C LYS A 278 8.17 25.87 -18.53
N ALA A 279 7.09 25.97 -19.29
CA ALA A 279 6.14 27.07 -19.10
C ALA A 279 5.37 26.91 -17.78
N VAL A 280 5.13 28.02 -17.06
CA VAL A 280 4.49 28.01 -15.74
C VAL A 280 3.12 27.32 -15.76
N TRP A 281 2.34 27.54 -16.82
CA TRP A 281 1.02 26.91 -17.00
C TRP A 281 1.10 25.38 -17.16
N VAL A 282 2.20 24.83 -17.69
CA VAL A 282 2.43 23.38 -17.80
C VAL A 282 2.61 22.77 -16.41
N TYR A 283 3.31 23.47 -15.51
CA TYR A 283 3.39 23.07 -14.11
C TYR A 283 2.03 23.18 -13.42
N GLY A 284 1.27 24.23 -13.70
CA GLY A 284 -0.10 24.40 -13.21
C GLY A 284 -1.03 23.24 -13.58
N ILE A 285 -1.02 22.82 -14.85
CA ILE A 285 -1.84 21.67 -15.31
C ILE A 285 -1.39 20.37 -14.62
N ASN A 286 -0.09 20.13 -14.50
CA ASN A 286 0.41 18.93 -13.83
C ASN A 286 0.06 18.93 -12.33
N LEU A 287 0.11 20.10 -11.67
CA LEU A 287 -0.31 20.26 -10.28
C LEU A 287 -1.81 20.00 -10.11
N PHE A 288 -2.63 20.51 -11.04
CA PHE A 288 -4.07 20.26 -11.05
C PHE A 288 -4.38 18.76 -11.13
N PHE A 289 -3.78 18.04 -12.07
CA PHE A 289 -4.02 16.60 -12.16
C PHE A 289 -3.40 15.81 -11.00
N SER A 290 -2.34 16.31 -10.37
CA SER A 290 -1.78 15.73 -9.15
C SER A 290 -2.77 15.85 -7.99
N ALA A 291 -3.34 17.04 -7.78
CA ALA A 291 -4.41 17.26 -6.81
C ALA A 291 -5.65 16.38 -7.09
N LEU A 292 -6.01 16.24 -8.37
CA LEU A 292 -7.07 15.33 -8.80
C LEU A 292 -6.78 13.87 -8.46
N SER A 293 -5.53 13.44 -8.63
CA SER A 293 -5.09 12.07 -8.29
C SER A 293 -5.20 11.83 -6.77
N ILE A 294 -4.77 12.78 -5.94
CA ILE A 294 -4.89 12.71 -4.48
C ILE A 294 -6.36 12.66 -4.05
N PHE A 295 -7.22 13.46 -4.69
CA PHE A 295 -8.66 13.45 -4.46
C PHE A 295 -9.28 12.07 -4.76
N HIS A 296 -8.95 11.48 -5.92
CA HIS A 296 -9.41 10.14 -6.28
C HIS A 296 -8.89 9.07 -5.31
N LEU A 297 -7.63 9.17 -4.87
CA LEU A 297 -7.03 8.25 -3.89
C LEU A 297 -7.70 8.34 -2.52
N THR A 298 -8.00 9.56 -2.06
CA THR A 298 -8.73 9.80 -0.82
C THR A 298 -10.11 9.17 -0.85
N TYR A 299 -10.83 9.36 -1.97
CA TYR A 299 -12.16 8.78 -2.17
C TYR A 299 -12.14 7.25 -2.24
N LEU A 300 -11.16 6.67 -2.93
CA LEU A 300 -11.05 5.21 -3.04
C LEU A 300 -10.50 4.58 -1.75
N GLY A 301 -9.69 5.31 -1.00
CA GLY A 301 -9.07 4.87 0.25
C GLY A 301 -10.00 4.97 1.46
N SER A 302 -11.01 5.84 1.43
CA SER A 302 -12.01 6.01 2.51
C SER A 302 -12.81 4.74 2.84
N LEU A 303 -12.76 3.80 1.91
CA LEU A 303 -13.43 2.52 1.93
C LEU A 303 -12.71 1.52 2.85
N PHE A 304 -11.42 1.70 3.13
CA PHE A 304 -10.62 0.84 4.01
C PHE A 304 -10.74 1.20 5.50
N ASP A 305 -11.94 1.57 5.93
CA ASP A 305 -12.22 1.87 7.34
C ASP A 305 -11.99 0.61 8.18
N LEU A 306 -11.13 0.70 9.20
CA LEU A 306 -10.74 -0.43 10.05
C LEU A 306 -11.86 -0.88 11.01
N ASP A 307 -13.00 -0.16 11.00
CA ASP A 307 -14.14 -0.33 11.91
C ASP A 307 -15.32 -1.12 11.29
N ALA A 308 -15.20 -1.69 10.08
CA ALA A 308 -16.31 -2.36 9.41
C ALA A 308 -16.44 -3.85 9.82
N ASP A 309 -17.43 -4.14 10.68
CA ASP A 309 -17.83 -5.49 11.12
C ASP A 309 -18.19 -6.43 9.96
N ASP A 310 -17.75 -7.69 10.10
CA ASP A 310 -17.45 -8.66 9.06
C ASP A 310 -18.66 -9.50 8.60
N ASP A 311 -19.62 -8.90 7.87
CA ASP A 311 -20.72 -9.63 7.21
C ASP A 311 -20.76 -9.40 5.69
N LYS A 312 -20.55 -10.46 4.89
CA LYS A 312 -20.43 -10.41 3.42
C LYS A 312 -21.62 -9.76 2.68
N GLY A 313 -22.83 -9.87 3.23
CA GLY A 313 -24.03 -9.21 2.68
C GLY A 313 -24.13 -7.72 3.04
N TYR A 314 -23.55 -7.33 4.17
CA TYR A 314 -23.50 -5.96 4.69
C TYR A 314 -22.39 -5.14 4.01
N MET A 315 -21.33 -5.79 3.50
CA MET A 315 -20.17 -5.15 2.85
C MET A 315 -20.51 -4.39 1.56
N ALA A 316 -21.39 -4.94 0.71
CA ALA A 316 -21.78 -4.26 -0.54
C ALA A 316 -22.62 -3.02 -0.26
N SER A 317 -23.58 -3.12 0.66
CA SER A 317 -24.35 -1.97 1.13
C SER A 317 -23.49 -0.92 1.80
N HIS A 318 -22.49 -1.33 2.59
CA HIS A 318 -21.56 -0.42 3.25
C HIS A 318 -20.69 0.34 2.25
N THR A 319 -20.16 -0.35 1.22
CA THR A 319 -19.38 0.27 0.13
C THR A 319 -20.20 1.35 -0.58
N ILE A 320 -21.44 1.00 -0.95
CA ILE A 320 -22.37 1.90 -1.65
C ILE A 320 -22.77 3.07 -0.74
N GLN A 321 -22.99 2.81 0.55
CA GLN A 321 -23.34 3.84 1.52
C GLN A 321 -22.20 4.86 1.71
N LYS A 322 -20.96 4.42 1.92
CA LYS A 322 -19.79 5.31 2.04
C LYS A 322 -19.58 6.15 0.78
N TRP A 323 -19.75 5.56 -0.40
CA TRP A 323 -19.68 6.31 -1.66
C TRP A 323 -20.84 7.29 -1.86
N SER A 324 -22.04 6.93 -1.38
CA SER A 324 -23.21 7.81 -1.34
C SER A 324 -23.00 9.00 -0.39
N GLU A 325 -22.38 8.78 0.77
CA GLU A 325 -22.00 9.84 1.72
C GLU A 325 -21.01 10.85 1.11
N LEU A 326 -20.13 10.37 0.22
CA LEU A 326 -19.20 11.18 -0.58
C LEU A 326 -19.83 11.69 -1.89
N ASN A 327 -21.15 11.57 -2.06
CA ASN A 327 -21.92 11.99 -3.24
C ASN A 327 -21.39 11.46 -4.58
N TRP A 328 -20.72 10.30 -4.59
CA TRP A 328 -20.10 9.73 -5.79
C TRP A 328 -19.14 10.70 -6.50
N ALA A 329 -18.57 11.66 -5.77
CA ALA A 329 -17.90 12.83 -6.35
C ALA A 329 -16.74 12.45 -7.28
N SER A 330 -15.95 11.44 -6.91
CA SER A 330 -14.85 10.91 -7.73
C SER A 330 -15.33 10.33 -9.07
N HIS A 331 -16.41 9.55 -9.08
CA HIS A 331 -16.99 9.00 -10.31
C HIS A 331 -17.60 10.09 -11.19
N TRP A 332 -18.22 11.12 -10.62
CA TRP A 332 -18.72 12.27 -11.37
C TRP A 332 -17.59 13.08 -12.00
N VAL A 333 -16.51 13.32 -11.28
CA VAL A 333 -15.35 14.02 -11.83
C VAL A 333 -14.70 13.20 -12.94
N MET A 334 -14.56 11.88 -12.76
CA MET A 334 -14.09 10.97 -13.81
C MET A 334 -14.98 11.04 -15.05
N LEU A 335 -16.31 11.00 -14.89
CA LEU A 335 -17.25 11.12 -15.99
C LEU A 335 -17.13 12.48 -16.69
N GLY A 336 -16.96 13.57 -15.93
CA GLY A 336 -16.71 14.90 -16.46
C GLY A 336 -15.42 14.98 -17.28
N CYS A 337 -14.33 14.40 -16.78
CA CYS A 337 -13.06 14.30 -17.52
C CYS A 337 -13.21 13.47 -18.79
N TRP A 338 -14.01 12.40 -18.77
CA TRP A 338 -14.29 11.57 -19.93
C TRP A 338 -15.09 12.33 -20.99
N ILE A 339 -16.18 13.01 -20.61
CA ILE A 339 -16.97 13.84 -21.52
C ILE A 339 -16.11 14.95 -22.11
N PHE A 340 -15.31 15.63 -21.28
CA PHE A 340 -14.40 16.66 -21.75
C PHE A 340 -13.38 16.12 -22.77
N TYR A 341 -12.82 14.93 -22.53
CA TYR A 341 -11.94 14.25 -23.48
C TYR A 341 -12.62 13.98 -24.84
N TRP A 342 -13.94 13.74 -24.88
CA TRP A 342 -14.68 13.54 -26.12
C TRP A 342 -15.03 14.84 -26.85
N LEU A 343 -15.09 15.96 -26.13
CA LEU A 343 -15.43 17.27 -26.69
C LEU A 343 -14.24 17.98 -27.35
N ILE A 344 -13.01 17.66 -26.91
CA ILE A 344 -11.75 18.21 -27.44
C ILE A 344 -11.08 17.28 -28.45
#